data_AF-A0A9P1CWH1-F1
#
_entry.id   AF-A0A9P1CWH1-F1
#
_cell.length_a   1.000
_cell.length_b   1.000
_cell.length_c   1.000
_cell.angle_alpha   90.00
_cell.angle_beta   90.00
_cell.angle_gamma   90.00
#
_symmetry.space_group_name_H-M   'P 1'
#
loop_
_entity.id
_entity.type
_entity.pdbx_description
1 polymer ?
#
loop_
_entity_poly.entity_id
_entity_poly.type
_entity_poly.pdbx_seq_one_letter_code
_entity_poly.pdbx_strand_id
1 'polypeptide(L)'
;MEASPEAEAKEVKAKAATDEAEPPAKKPKRACPKSGPRAKRTKTNTAPAAEPSEHTAAKALDMIPIPTPARANAKPPSMTTSKASNYEAHELDDECNKFDVYAVASALSDVAKLGHSSSLSNNGNPCNEPSNSDKDDTPHGAEETEDDRKTKAKLEQKKRYSRKSCAYRKAKTEALKNGKTQEEAAAAAKKVLLIIWSCDTSTKYELVELFAGKGDVGREWRSAGRAVGQFDWDYCPAGMNFTGNGGFATAIQMILCLMPMGLVLMGPDCSSWTVISRGTSWRAPHNFWGNLTLPWIQQANLMISRLTLTMMLTVALGCKFLCEQPSGTEPVFARHHRFEEFCNMCCFVFKQRFWMQLHGAPSPKPTSMWSNDDYILDGLVLAPAVSTIPHFTMFNIPELSVWAYQL
;
A
#
# COMPACT_ATOMS: atom_id res chain seq x y z
N MET A 1 -10.92 81.86 -6.38
CA MET A 1 -11.72 80.77 -5.79
C MET A 1 -10.97 79.50 -6.13
N GLU A 2 -10.07 79.09 -5.22
CA GLU A 2 -10.24 77.94 -4.28
C GLU A 2 -9.66 76.67 -4.94
N ALA A 3 -8.44 76.25 -4.60
CA ALA A 3 -8.01 75.49 -3.42
C ALA A 3 -8.18 73.96 -3.59
N SER A 4 -7.04 73.26 -3.79
CA SER A 4 -6.47 72.05 -3.11
C SER A 4 -7.39 71.01 -2.40
N PRO A 5 -6.89 69.84 -1.94
CA PRO A 5 -5.95 68.82 -2.47
C PRO A 5 -6.39 67.34 -2.15
N GLU A 6 -5.58 66.33 -2.52
CA GLU A 6 -5.27 65.04 -1.82
C GLU A 6 -4.65 64.03 -2.83
N ALA A 7 -3.69 63.13 -2.56
CA ALA A 7 -3.17 62.56 -1.32
C ALA A 7 -1.71 62.02 -1.43
N GLU A 8 -1.05 62.15 -0.29
CA GLU A 8 0.07 61.44 0.38
C GLU A 8 0.93 60.38 -0.34
N ALA A 9 2.25 60.64 -0.32
CA ALA A 9 3.32 59.65 -0.31
C ALA A 9 3.96 59.61 1.09
N LYS A 10 4.16 58.41 1.67
CA LYS A 10 4.86 58.22 2.95
C LYS A 10 6.24 57.61 2.76
N GLU A 11 7.20 58.38 3.24
CA GLU A 11 8.62 58.16 3.45
C GLU A 11 8.88 57.15 4.60
N VAL A 12 9.78 56.18 4.41
CA VAL A 12 10.34 55.38 5.51
C VAL A 12 11.86 55.43 5.44
N LYS A 13 12.43 55.95 6.52
CA LYS A 13 13.85 56.21 6.78
C LYS A 13 14.68 54.94 6.90
N ALA A 14 15.89 55.01 6.34
CA ALA A 14 17.00 54.11 6.57
C ALA A 14 17.55 54.24 8.01
N LYS A 15 17.85 53.09 8.63
CA LYS A 15 18.80 52.98 9.73
C LYS A 15 19.82 51.89 9.39
N ALA A 16 21.07 52.32 9.33
CA ALA A 16 22.25 51.48 9.26
C ALA A 16 22.47 50.78 10.61
N ALA A 17 22.77 49.48 10.56
CA ALA A 17 23.43 48.75 11.62
C ALA A 17 24.47 47.84 10.96
N THR A 18 25.72 48.14 11.29
CA THR A 18 26.94 47.36 11.07
C THR A 18 26.87 46.05 11.82
N ASP A 19 27.20 44.93 11.17
CA ASP A 19 27.64 43.71 11.86
C ASP A 19 28.85 43.12 11.15
N GLU A 20 29.83 42.80 11.97
CA GLU A 20 31.18 42.37 11.66
C GLU A 20 31.21 40.95 11.07
N ALA A 21 32.10 40.76 10.10
CA ALA A 21 32.35 39.48 9.47
C ALA A 21 33.29 38.61 10.33
N GLU A 22 32.79 37.50 10.83
CA GLU A 22 33.57 36.43 11.46
C GLU A 22 34.19 35.51 10.37
N PRO A 23 35.47 35.13 10.45
CA PRO A 23 36.14 34.34 9.41
C PRO A 23 35.79 32.84 9.48
N PRO A 24 35.72 32.13 8.33
CA PRO A 24 35.31 30.74 8.30
C PRO A 24 36.39 29.78 8.83
N ALA A 25 35.97 28.92 9.77
CA ALA A 25 36.77 27.83 10.32
C ALA A 25 37.19 26.80 9.24
N LYS A 26 38.48 26.48 9.23
CA LYS A 26 39.10 25.46 8.37
C LYS A 26 38.57 24.06 8.72
N LYS A 27 37.94 23.39 7.75
CA LYS A 27 37.58 21.96 7.85
C LYS A 27 38.84 21.08 7.76
N PRO A 28 39.00 20.07 8.64
CA PRO A 28 40.10 19.11 8.52
C PRO A 28 39.87 18.14 7.36
N LYS A 29 40.90 17.96 6.53
CA LYS A 29 40.95 16.97 5.45
C LYS A 29 40.89 15.55 6.04
N ARG A 30 39.79 14.83 5.79
CA ARG A 30 39.73 13.39 6.03
C ARG A 30 40.57 12.67 4.97
N ALA A 31 41.63 12.00 5.42
CA ALA A 31 42.44 11.12 4.59
C ALA A 31 41.65 9.84 4.23
N CYS A 32 41.64 9.49 2.95
CA CYS A 32 41.18 8.18 2.48
C CYS A 32 42.15 7.09 2.93
N PRO A 33 41.69 5.96 3.49
CA PRO A 33 42.55 4.81 3.74
C PRO A 33 42.92 4.14 2.42
N LYS A 34 44.23 3.95 2.22
CA LYS A 34 44.83 3.22 1.09
C LYS A 34 44.38 1.76 1.11
N SER A 35 43.82 1.29 0.01
CA SER A 35 43.54 -0.12 -0.25
C SER A 35 44.85 -0.92 -0.29
N GLY A 36 44.99 -1.90 0.62
CA GLY A 36 46.12 -2.84 0.62
C GLY A 36 46.07 -3.84 -0.53
N PRO A 37 47.22 -4.45 -0.89
CA PRO A 37 47.34 -5.34 -2.04
C PRO A 37 46.67 -6.70 -1.78
N ARG A 38 45.89 -7.13 -2.78
CA ARG A 38 45.20 -8.42 -2.87
C ARG A 38 46.22 -9.57 -2.87
N ALA A 39 46.17 -10.41 -1.83
CA ALA A 39 47.01 -11.60 -1.72
C ALA A 39 46.76 -12.58 -2.89
N LYS A 40 47.84 -12.99 -3.55
CA LYS A 40 47.87 -14.05 -4.56
C LYS A 40 47.54 -15.38 -3.89
N ARG A 41 46.43 -16.01 -4.29
CA ARG A 41 46.06 -17.36 -3.87
C ARG A 41 46.89 -18.37 -4.68
N THR A 42 47.67 -19.15 -3.96
CA THR A 42 48.49 -20.27 -4.42
C THR A 42 47.63 -21.37 -5.04
N LYS A 43 48.08 -21.87 -6.20
CA LYS A 43 47.57 -23.10 -6.83
C LYS A 43 48.15 -24.30 -6.08
N THR A 44 47.31 -25.13 -5.50
CA THR A 44 47.67 -26.50 -5.11
C THR A 44 47.06 -27.48 -6.10
N ASN A 45 47.95 -28.24 -6.73
CA ASN A 45 47.64 -29.39 -7.57
C ASN A 45 47.12 -30.54 -6.70
N THR A 46 46.02 -31.17 -7.09
CA THR A 46 45.72 -32.54 -6.69
C THR A 46 45.01 -33.22 -7.86
N ALA A 47 45.59 -34.34 -8.30
CA ALA A 47 45.16 -35.17 -9.41
C ALA A 47 44.18 -36.28 -8.90
N PRO A 48 43.62 -37.15 -9.76
CA PRO A 48 42.18 -37.30 -9.90
C PRO A 48 41.64 -38.56 -9.22
N ALA A 49 40.35 -38.54 -8.84
CA ALA A 49 39.63 -39.73 -8.44
C ALA A 49 38.18 -39.68 -8.97
N ALA A 50 37.90 -40.67 -9.84
CA ALA A 50 36.62 -41.30 -10.16
C ALA A 50 35.40 -40.41 -10.46
N GLU A 51 35.02 -40.41 -11.75
CA GLU A 51 33.77 -39.90 -12.29
C GLU A 51 32.55 -40.67 -11.76
N PRO A 52 31.50 -39.97 -11.30
CA PRO A 52 30.12 -40.43 -11.40
C PRO A 52 29.45 -39.82 -12.64
N SER A 53 28.80 -40.68 -13.41
CA SER A 53 28.09 -40.41 -14.66
C SER A 53 27.10 -39.23 -14.58
N GLU A 54 27.40 -38.16 -15.30
CA GLU A 54 26.46 -37.07 -15.58
C GLU A 54 25.49 -37.47 -16.70
N HIS A 55 24.23 -37.76 -16.33
CA HIS A 55 23.11 -37.53 -17.23
C HIS A 55 22.83 -36.02 -17.24
N THR A 56 23.32 -35.35 -18.28
CA THR A 56 23.15 -33.92 -18.52
C THR A 56 21.70 -33.60 -18.88
N ALA A 57 21.05 -32.81 -18.02
CA ALA A 57 19.86 -32.02 -18.33
C ALA A 57 20.21 -30.83 -19.25
N ALA A 58 20.82 -31.12 -20.41
CA ALA A 58 21.27 -30.13 -21.40
C ALA A 58 20.74 -30.45 -22.82
N LYS A 59 19.64 -31.20 -22.93
CA LYS A 59 19.05 -31.60 -24.22
C LYS A 59 17.51 -31.47 -24.29
N ALA A 60 16.96 -30.41 -23.70
CA ALA A 60 15.54 -30.05 -23.85
C ALA A 60 15.34 -28.60 -24.32
N LEU A 61 16.22 -28.13 -25.21
CA LEU A 61 16.02 -26.94 -26.03
C LEU A 61 16.23 -27.31 -27.50
N ASP A 62 15.53 -28.34 -27.96
CA ASP A 62 15.31 -28.51 -29.39
C ASP A 62 14.22 -27.54 -29.81
N MET A 63 14.70 -26.51 -30.51
CA MET A 63 14.03 -25.54 -31.34
C MET A 63 12.58 -25.91 -31.72
N ILE A 64 11.61 -25.21 -31.13
CA ILE A 64 10.31 -25.03 -31.78
C ILE A 64 10.59 -24.20 -33.05
N PRO A 65 10.30 -24.71 -34.26
CA PRO A 65 10.46 -23.92 -35.47
C PRO A 65 9.50 -22.72 -35.40
N ILE A 66 10.08 -21.51 -35.42
CA ILE A 66 9.31 -20.28 -35.64
C ILE A 66 8.67 -20.42 -37.02
N PRO A 67 7.33 -20.41 -37.16
CA PRO A 67 6.70 -20.38 -38.47
C PRO A 67 7.16 -19.11 -39.18
N THR A 68 7.86 -19.28 -40.30
CA THR A 68 8.16 -18.16 -41.18
C THR A 68 6.82 -17.60 -41.65
N PRO A 69 6.50 -16.32 -41.43
CA PRO A 69 5.23 -15.78 -41.87
C PRO A 69 5.18 -15.86 -43.40
N ALA A 70 4.26 -16.68 -43.91
CA ALA A 70 3.88 -16.63 -45.31
C ALA A 70 3.44 -15.18 -45.59
N ARG A 71 4.16 -14.52 -46.49
CA ARG A 71 3.90 -13.15 -46.91
C ARG A 71 2.60 -13.14 -47.73
N ALA A 72 1.46 -13.19 -47.05
CA ALA A 72 0.17 -12.97 -47.66
C ALA A 72 0.06 -11.48 -47.98
N ASN A 73 -0.04 -11.16 -49.26
CA ASN A 73 -0.43 -9.85 -49.77
C ASN A 73 -1.91 -9.58 -49.47
N ALA A 74 -2.30 -9.62 -48.19
CA ALA A 74 -3.63 -9.23 -47.74
C ALA A 74 -3.60 -7.74 -47.40
N LYS A 75 -4.44 -6.97 -48.10
CA LYS A 75 -4.68 -5.55 -47.85
C LYS A 75 -5.12 -5.40 -46.38
N PRO A 76 -4.45 -4.58 -45.55
CA PRO A 76 -4.79 -4.49 -44.14
C PRO A 76 -6.24 -4.00 -44.00
N PRO A 77 -7.05 -4.63 -43.12
CA PRO A 77 -8.37 -4.11 -42.81
C PRO A 77 -8.22 -2.71 -42.22
N SER A 78 -9.07 -1.78 -42.68
CA SER A 78 -9.18 -0.44 -42.13
C SER A 78 -9.41 -0.54 -40.63
N MET A 79 -8.37 -0.24 -39.84
CA MET A 79 -8.52 -0.06 -38.40
C MET A 79 -9.32 1.22 -38.19
N THR A 80 -10.61 1.05 -37.89
CA THR A 80 -11.38 2.08 -37.20
C THR A 80 -10.69 2.34 -35.86
N THR A 81 -10.09 3.51 -35.72
CA THR A 81 -9.50 3.99 -34.48
C THR A 81 -10.58 3.99 -33.40
N SER A 82 -10.51 3.03 -32.47
CA SER A 82 -11.27 3.11 -31.23
C SER A 82 -10.86 4.41 -30.55
N LYS A 83 -11.82 5.33 -30.34
CA LYS A 83 -11.60 6.58 -29.61
C LYS A 83 -10.87 6.24 -28.31
N ALA A 84 -9.73 6.89 -28.07
CA ALA A 84 -9.09 6.88 -26.77
C ALA A 84 -10.15 7.24 -25.72
N SER A 85 -10.29 6.43 -24.68
CA SER A 85 -11.12 6.80 -23.54
C SER A 85 -10.58 8.12 -23.00
N ASN A 86 -11.38 9.18 -23.06
CA ASN A 86 -11.06 10.45 -22.42
C ASN A 86 -10.98 10.18 -20.92
N TYR A 87 -9.78 9.93 -20.42
CA TYR A 87 -9.49 10.04 -19.00
C TYR A 87 -9.46 11.53 -18.70
N GLU A 88 -10.61 12.09 -18.33
CA GLU A 88 -10.64 13.39 -17.67
C GLU A 88 -10.05 13.18 -16.28
N ALA A 89 -8.81 13.64 -16.12
CA ALA A 89 -8.27 13.83 -14.79
C ALA A 89 -9.15 14.89 -14.11
N HIS A 90 -10.16 14.46 -13.36
CA HIS A 90 -10.88 15.35 -12.48
C HIS A 90 -9.83 15.99 -11.57
N GLU A 91 -9.64 17.30 -11.73
CA GLU A 91 -8.92 18.07 -10.73
C GLU A 91 -9.62 17.79 -9.41
N LEU A 92 -8.87 17.32 -8.42
CA LEU A 92 -9.36 17.15 -7.07
C LEU A 92 -9.74 18.55 -6.59
N ASP A 93 -10.99 18.91 -6.78
CA ASP A 93 -11.59 20.03 -6.08
C ASP A 93 -11.48 19.77 -4.58
N ASP A 94 -11.48 20.85 -3.79
CA ASP A 94 -11.51 20.73 -2.33
C ASP A 94 -12.73 19.92 -1.84
N GLU A 95 -13.74 19.70 -2.70
CA GLU A 95 -14.91 18.86 -2.45
C GLU A 95 -14.62 17.36 -2.44
N CYS A 96 -13.78 16.83 -3.34
CA CYS A 96 -13.36 15.41 -3.29
C CYS A 96 -12.56 15.08 -2.01
N ASN A 97 -11.99 16.08 -1.34
CA ASN A 97 -11.37 15.95 -0.01
C ASN A 97 -12.36 16.17 1.16
N LYS A 98 -13.58 16.65 0.90
CA LYS A 98 -14.68 16.67 1.88
C LYS A 98 -15.17 15.23 2.05
N PHE A 99 -14.53 14.51 2.96
CA PHE A 99 -15.02 13.23 3.48
C PHE A 99 -16.53 13.29 3.76
N ASP A 100 -17.30 12.56 2.97
CA ASP A 100 -18.73 12.40 3.18
C ASP A 100 -18.96 11.37 4.30
N VAL A 101 -19.35 11.88 5.45
CA VAL A 101 -19.65 11.10 6.66
C VAL A 101 -20.78 10.10 6.41
N TYR A 102 -21.70 10.42 5.49
CA TYR A 102 -22.82 9.55 5.16
C TYR A 102 -22.41 8.43 4.20
N ALA A 103 -21.44 8.66 3.32
CA ALA A 103 -20.93 7.62 2.42
C ALA A 103 -20.25 6.47 3.17
N VAL A 104 -19.41 6.76 4.16
CA VAL A 104 -18.76 5.73 5.00
C VAL A 104 -19.78 5.04 5.91
N ALA A 105 -20.70 5.79 6.52
CA ALA A 105 -21.76 5.21 7.35
C ALA A 105 -22.73 4.34 6.53
N SER A 106 -23.05 4.72 5.29
CA SER A 106 -23.89 3.93 4.37
C SER A 106 -23.17 2.67 3.93
N ALA A 107 -21.90 2.76 3.50
CA ALA A 107 -21.10 1.60 3.15
C ALA A 107 -20.97 0.60 4.31
N LEU A 108 -20.79 1.09 5.55
CA LEU A 108 -20.75 0.26 6.75
C LEU A 108 -22.14 -0.30 7.13
N SER A 109 -23.21 0.45 6.90
CA SER A 109 -24.60 -0.01 7.13
C SER A 109 -24.97 -1.13 6.17
N ASP A 110 -24.56 -1.06 4.91
CA ASP A 110 -24.86 -2.08 3.92
C ASP A 110 -24.04 -3.37 4.17
N VAL A 111 -22.80 -3.25 4.67
CA VAL A 111 -22.03 -4.40 5.19
C VAL A 111 -22.68 -5.02 6.43
N ALA A 112 -23.24 -4.21 7.33
CA ALA A 112 -23.93 -4.72 8.53
C ALA A 112 -25.23 -5.48 8.19
N LYS A 113 -25.97 -5.06 7.15
CA LYS A 113 -27.17 -5.76 6.66
C LYS A 113 -26.87 -7.13 6.06
N LEU A 114 -25.67 -7.31 5.49
CA LEU A 114 -25.22 -8.60 4.95
C LEU A 114 -24.80 -9.60 6.05
N GLY A 115 -24.52 -9.13 7.27
CA GLY A 115 -24.03 -9.95 8.39
C GLY A 115 -25.10 -10.54 9.33
N HIS A 116 -26.40 -10.32 9.09
CA HIS A 116 -27.46 -10.75 10.01
C HIS A 116 -28.04 -12.15 9.78
N SER A 117 -27.34 -13.02 9.04
CA SER A 117 -27.79 -14.41 8.79
C SER A 117 -27.26 -15.46 9.78
N SER A 118 -26.46 -15.11 10.80
CA SER A 118 -25.89 -16.11 11.70
C SER A 118 -25.76 -15.62 13.15
N SER A 119 -26.82 -15.81 13.95
CA SER A 119 -26.73 -15.74 15.40
C SER A 119 -26.84 -17.14 16.01
N LEU A 120 -25.70 -17.70 16.40
CA LEU A 120 -25.64 -18.76 17.42
C LEU A 120 -25.21 -18.11 18.74
N SER A 121 -26.03 -18.36 19.76
CA SER A 121 -25.88 -17.93 21.14
C SER A 121 -24.56 -18.42 21.75
N ASN A 122 -23.91 -17.58 22.56
CA ASN A 122 -22.96 -18.07 23.55
C ASN A 122 -23.14 -17.38 24.90
N ASN A 123 -23.43 -18.20 25.91
CA ASN A 123 -23.68 -17.85 27.30
C ASN A 123 -22.38 -18.00 28.13
N GLY A 124 -22.12 -17.04 29.01
CA GLY A 124 -21.50 -17.20 30.34
C GLY A 124 -19.99 -17.49 30.45
N ASN A 125 -19.23 -16.65 31.16
CA ASN A 125 -18.92 -16.79 32.61
C ASN A 125 -17.92 -15.70 33.08
N PRO A 126 -18.04 -15.13 34.30
CA PRO A 126 -17.08 -14.18 34.87
C PRO A 126 -16.04 -14.88 35.78
N CYS A 127 -14.75 -14.64 35.54
CA CYS A 127 -13.65 -15.17 36.37
C CYS A 127 -12.99 -14.09 37.24
N ASN A 128 -13.14 -14.28 38.56
CA ASN A 128 -12.25 -14.03 39.70
C ASN A 128 -11.09 -13.01 39.60
N GLU A 129 -11.13 -12.01 40.50
CA GLU A 129 -9.99 -11.19 40.93
C GLU A 129 -9.13 -11.93 41.98
N PRO A 130 -7.79 -11.80 41.94
CA PRO A 130 -6.93 -12.27 43.02
C PRO A 130 -6.69 -11.19 44.07
N SER A 131 -6.90 -11.56 45.34
CA SER A 131 -6.53 -10.79 46.53
C SER A 131 -5.01 -10.89 46.77
N ASN A 132 -4.29 -9.77 46.65
CA ASN A 132 -2.90 -9.66 47.06
C ASN A 132 -2.80 -8.90 48.39
N SER A 133 -2.26 -9.57 49.41
CA SER A 133 -1.89 -9.01 50.70
C SER A 133 -0.37 -9.09 50.84
N ASP A 134 0.32 -7.99 50.58
CA ASP A 134 1.75 -7.86 50.87
C ASP A 134 2.04 -6.55 51.61
N LYS A 135 3.02 -6.64 52.52
CA LYS A 135 3.32 -5.72 53.61
C LYS A 135 4.06 -4.48 53.12
N ASP A 136 3.65 -3.34 53.68
CA ASP A 136 4.15 -1.99 53.43
C ASP A 136 5.33 -1.67 54.37
N ASP A 137 6.55 -1.59 53.82
CA ASP A 137 7.71 -0.96 54.45
C ASP A 137 7.96 0.39 53.77
N THR A 138 7.19 1.42 54.11
CA THR A 138 7.33 2.77 53.57
C THR A 138 8.46 3.56 54.26
N PRO A 139 9.46 4.09 53.52
CA PRO A 139 10.46 5.03 54.04
C PRO A 139 9.85 6.39 54.35
N HIS A 140 10.23 6.98 55.49
CA HIS A 140 9.81 8.31 55.91
C HIS A 140 10.32 9.44 54.97
N GLY A 141 9.40 10.04 54.22
CA GLY A 141 9.16 11.48 54.18
C GLY A 141 10.24 12.40 53.59
N ALA A 142 10.49 12.33 52.28
CA ALA A 142 10.91 13.52 51.54
C ALA A 142 9.66 14.37 51.25
N GLU A 143 9.64 15.65 51.65
CA GLU A 143 8.54 16.57 51.36
C GLU A 143 8.37 16.70 49.83
N GLU A 144 7.30 16.11 49.30
CA GLU A 144 6.89 16.24 47.89
C GLU A 144 6.62 17.73 47.63
N THR A 145 7.44 18.34 46.77
CA THR A 145 7.33 19.79 46.49
C THR A 145 6.02 20.09 45.76
N GLU A 146 5.55 21.34 45.83
CA GLU A 146 4.31 21.74 45.16
C GLU A 146 4.37 21.50 43.63
N ASP A 147 5.57 21.60 43.05
CA ASP A 147 5.81 21.31 41.63
C ASP A 147 5.73 19.81 41.32
N ASP A 148 6.15 18.93 42.24
CA ASP A 148 5.97 17.48 42.10
C ASP A 148 4.49 17.12 42.11
N ARG A 149 3.71 17.72 43.02
CA ARG A 149 2.25 17.51 43.08
C ARG A 149 1.54 17.98 41.80
N LYS A 150 1.90 19.16 41.28
CA LYS A 150 1.35 19.68 40.00
C LYS A 150 1.72 18.78 38.82
N THR A 151 2.93 18.24 38.82
CA THR A 151 3.41 17.35 37.75
C THR A 151 2.70 15.98 37.80
N LYS A 152 2.55 15.41 39.00
CA LYS A 152 1.84 14.14 39.23
C LYS A 152 0.35 14.26 38.88
N ALA A 153 -0.31 15.36 39.26
CA ALA A 153 -1.69 15.65 38.91
C ALA A 153 -1.89 15.80 37.39
N LYS A 154 -0.98 16.49 36.68
CA LYS A 154 -1.00 16.57 35.20
C LYS A 154 -0.78 15.21 34.55
N LEU A 155 0.06 14.35 35.14
CA LEU A 155 0.33 13.01 34.64
C LEU A 155 -0.90 12.09 34.82
N GLU A 156 -1.55 12.13 35.98
CA GLU A 156 -2.81 11.40 36.21
C GLU A 156 -3.94 11.91 35.32
N GLN A 157 -4.06 13.22 35.15
CA GLN A 157 -5.04 13.80 34.23
C GLN A 157 -4.76 13.39 32.77
N LYS A 158 -3.49 13.25 32.38
CA LYS A 158 -3.10 12.68 31.08
C LYS A 158 -3.46 11.20 30.95
N LYS A 159 -3.30 10.41 32.02
CA LYS A 159 -3.72 8.99 32.07
C LYS A 159 -5.24 8.82 31.98
N ARG A 160 -6.03 9.83 32.40
CA ARG A 160 -7.51 9.82 32.32
C ARG A 160 -8.08 10.10 30.93
N TYR A 161 -7.31 10.62 29.98
CA TYR A 161 -7.84 10.81 28.64
C TYR A 161 -7.98 9.46 27.94
N SER A 162 -9.22 9.13 27.57
CA SER A 162 -9.49 7.96 26.74
C SER A 162 -8.65 8.03 25.45
N ARG A 163 -8.25 6.87 24.91
CA ARG A 163 -7.54 6.79 23.61
C ARG A 163 -8.21 7.65 22.53
N LYS A 164 -9.55 7.70 22.57
CA LYS A 164 -10.42 8.52 21.72
C LYS A 164 -10.17 10.02 21.89
N SER A 165 -10.16 10.52 23.13
CA SER A 165 -9.85 11.93 23.42
C SER A 165 -8.43 12.30 22.99
N CYS A 166 -7.46 11.39 23.17
CA CYS A 166 -6.09 11.59 22.70
C CYS A 166 -6.01 11.69 21.17
N ALA A 167 -6.67 10.77 20.45
CA ALA A 167 -6.71 10.76 18.99
C ALA A 167 -7.39 12.02 18.42
N TYR A 168 -8.54 12.43 18.98
CA TYR A 168 -9.22 13.66 18.59
C TYR A 168 -8.32 14.89 18.76
N ARG A 169 -7.71 15.05 19.94
CA ARG A 169 -6.84 16.20 20.21
C ARG A 169 -5.63 16.21 19.30
N LYS A 170 -4.99 15.07 19.08
CA LYS A 170 -3.84 14.95 18.18
C LYS A 170 -4.22 15.37 16.75
N ALA A 171 -5.29 14.81 16.20
CA ALA A 171 -5.79 15.13 14.86
C ALA A 171 -6.16 16.61 14.73
N LYS A 172 -6.85 17.18 15.73
CA LYS A 172 -7.20 18.60 15.75
C LYS A 172 -5.95 19.49 15.78
N THR A 173 -4.99 19.17 16.65
CA THR A 173 -3.74 19.94 16.78
C THR A 173 -2.90 19.87 15.51
N GLU A 174 -2.81 18.72 14.84
CA GLU A 174 -2.10 18.59 13.56
C GLU A 174 -2.79 19.39 12.45
N ALA A 175 -4.12 19.34 12.36
CA ALA A 175 -4.85 20.14 11.38
C ALA A 175 -4.63 21.66 11.57
N LEU A 176 -4.68 22.12 12.82
CA LEU A 176 -4.38 23.53 13.16
C LEU A 176 -2.94 23.92 12.78
N LYS A 177 -1.96 23.04 13.02
CA LYS A 177 -0.56 23.27 12.62
C LYS A 177 -0.40 23.39 11.10
N ASN A 178 -1.28 22.75 10.33
CA ASN A 178 -1.30 22.83 8.88
C ASN A 178 -2.13 24.03 8.34
N GLY A 179 -2.43 25.02 9.19
CA GLY A 179 -3.12 26.24 8.79
C GLY A 179 -4.63 26.10 8.60
N LYS A 180 -5.23 24.97 9.01
CA LYS A 180 -6.69 24.80 8.94
C LYS A 180 -7.39 25.66 9.98
N THR A 181 -8.59 26.13 9.63
CA THR A 181 -9.46 26.85 10.58
C THR A 181 -9.84 25.95 11.76
N GLN A 182 -10.28 26.54 12.87
CA GLN A 182 -10.76 25.78 14.03
C GLN A 182 -11.89 24.80 13.68
N GLU A 183 -12.78 25.21 12.77
CA GLU A 183 -13.90 24.40 12.30
C GLU A 183 -13.43 23.22 11.45
N GLU A 184 -12.57 23.46 10.45
CA GLU A 184 -11.99 22.40 9.64
C GLU A 184 -11.16 21.41 10.47
N ALA A 185 -10.39 21.91 11.44
CA ALA A 185 -9.60 21.07 12.34
C ALA A 185 -10.48 20.21 13.25
N ALA A 186 -11.59 20.77 13.75
CA ALA A 186 -12.58 20.02 14.51
C ALA A 186 -13.28 18.97 13.63
N ALA A 187 -13.61 19.30 12.38
CA ALA A 187 -14.18 18.36 11.43
C ALA A 187 -13.21 17.21 11.12
N ALA A 188 -11.92 17.49 10.88
CA ALA A 188 -10.89 16.46 10.69
C ALA A 188 -10.76 15.54 11.91
N ALA A 189 -10.77 16.11 13.11
CA ALA A 189 -10.70 15.33 14.35
C ALA A 189 -11.95 14.48 14.61
N LYS A 190 -13.14 14.98 14.24
CA LYS A 190 -14.39 14.20 14.27
C LYS A 190 -14.33 13.01 13.31
N LYS A 191 -13.73 13.14 12.12
CA LYS A 191 -13.54 12.02 11.18
C LYS A 191 -12.68 10.91 11.80
N VAL A 192 -11.59 11.27 12.47
CA VAL A 192 -10.74 10.30 13.19
C VAL A 192 -11.49 9.61 14.32
N LEU A 193 -12.29 10.35 15.10
CA LEU A 193 -13.14 9.74 16.11
C LEU A 193 -14.19 8.81 15.52
N LEU A 194 -14.80 9.20 14.38
CA LEU A 194 -15.79 8.39 13.70
C LEU A 194 -15.18 7.06 13.28
N ILE A 195 -14.01 7.10 12.64
CA ILE A 195 -13.23 5.89 12.28
C ILE A 195 -12.98 5.06 13.54
N ILE A 196 -12.46 5.63 14.63
CA ILE A 196 -12.20 4.88 15.88
C ILE A 196 -13.48 4.32 16.51
N TRP A 197 -14.62 5.02 16.37
CA TRP A 197 -15.91 4.59 16.90
C TRP A 197 -16.61 3.56 16.04
N SER A 198 -16.40 3.59 14.73
CA SER A 198 -17.00 2.68 13.76
C SER A 198 -16.09 1.51 13.38
N CYS A 199 -14.81 1.53 13.80
CA CYS A 199 -13.85 0.45 13.58
C CYS A 199 -14.12 -0.72 14.52
N ASP A 200 -15.22 -1.42 14.26
CA ASP A 200 -15.29 -2.82 14.59
C ASP A 200 -14.29 -3.57 13.68
N THR A 201 -13.14 -3.91 14.27
CA THR A 201 -12.06 -4.71 13.66
C THR A 201 -12.23 -6.20 13.95
N SER A 202 -13.44 -6.65 14.28
CA SER A 202 -13.71 -8.08 14.27
C SER A 202 -13.44 -8.66 12.88
N THR A 203 -13.01 -9.92 12.87
CA THR A 203 -12.70 -10.64 11.64
C THR A 203 -13.97 -10.83 10.81
N LYS A 204 -13.98 -10.29 9.59
CA LYS A 204 -15.11 -10.29 8.66
C LYS A 204 -14.76 -10.89 7.32
N TYR A 205 -13.50 -10.78 6.89
CA TYR A 205 -13.11 -11.07 5.51
C TYR A 205 -12.06 -12.17 5.43
N GLU A 206 -12.24 -13.08 4.48
CA GLU A 206 -11.22 -14.03 4.01
C GLU A 206 -10.37 -13.40 2.89
N LEU A 207 -11.01 -12.57 2.05
CA LEU A 207 -10.39 -11.82 0.96
C LEU A 207 -10.75 -10.34 1.08
N VAL A 208 -9.76 -9.48 0.93
CA VAL A 208 -9.97 -8.05 0.61
C VAL A 208 -9.41 -7.77 -0.78
N GLU A 209 -10.27 -7.36 -1.69
CA GLU A 209 -9.93 -7.00 -3.07
C GLU A 209 -9.87 -5.47 -3.18
N LEU A 210 -8.65 -4.92 -3.18
CA LEU A 210 -8.41 -3.51 -3.45
C LEU A 210 -8.28 -3.28 -4.95
N PHE A 211 -8.88 -2.19 -5.44
CA PHE A 211 -8.97 -1.89 -6.87
C PHE A 211 -9.79 -2.94 -7.63
N ALA A 212 -10.94 -3.30 -7.06
CA ALA A 212 -11.76 -4.40 -7.54
C ALA A 212 -12.30 -4.18 -8.97
N GLY A 213 -12.45 -2.93 -9.42
CA GLY A 213 -13.10 -2.58 -10.68
C GLY A 213 -14.49 -3.23 -10.78
N LYS A 214 -14.64 -4.19 -11.69
CA LYS A 214 -15.90 -4.97 -11.84
C LYS A 214 -16.13 -5.99 -10.73
N GLY A 215 -15.11 -6.27 -9.92
CA GLY A 215 -15.17 -7.16 -8.76
C GLY A 215 -15.37 -8.62 -9.14
N ASP A 216 -14.79 -9.04 -10.26
CA ASP A 216 -14.98 -10.40 -10.79
C ASP A 216 -14.33 -11.44 -9.87
N VAL A 217 -13.13 -11.19 -9.34
CA VAL A 217 -12.49 -12.13 -8.40
C VAL A 217 -13.30 -12.26 -7.10
N GLY A 218 -13.74 -11.14 -6.54
CA GLY A 218 -14.57 -11.18 -5.33
C GLY A 218 -15.96 -11.79 -5.57
N ARG A 219 -16.50 -11.74 -6.80
CA ARG A 219 -17.74 -12.44 -7.16
C ARG A 219 -17.55 -13.95 -7.09
N GLU A 220 -16.47 -14.45 -7.68
CA GLU A 220 -16.14 -15.89 -7.68
C GLU A 220 -15.84 -16.41 -6.26
N TRP A 221 -15.12 -15.63 -5.45
CA TRP A 221 -14.90 -15.99 -4.05
C TRP A 221 -16.23 -16.06 -3.29
N ARG A 222 -17.14 -15.11 -3.51
CA ARG A 222 -18.47 -15.10 -2.88
C ARG A 222 -19.32 -16.29 -3.32
N SER A 223 -19.27 -16.71 -4.60
CA SER A 223 -19.97 -17.93 -5.05
C SER A 223 -19.41 -19.20 -4.40
N ALA A 224 -18.14 -19.21 -4.00
CA ALA A 224 -17.56 -20.27 -3.18
C ALA A 224 -17.93 -20.19 -1.68
N GLY A 225 -18.88 -19.33 -1.30
CA GLY A 225 -19.34 -19.17 0.08
C GLY A 225 -18.36 -18.45 1.00
N ARG A 226 -17.39 -17.72 0.43
CA ARG A 226 -16.33 -17.03 1.16
C ARG A 226 -16.67 -15.57 1.43
N ALA A 227 -16.15 -15.04 2.53
CA ALA A 227 -16.37 -13.64 2.91
C ALA A 227 -15.38 -12.70 2.22
N VAL A 228 -15.89 -11.74 1.45
CA VAL A 228 -15.08 -10.81 0.66
C VAL A 228 -15.42 -9.36 0.95
N GLY A 229 -14.40 -8.54 1.19
CA GLY A 229 -14.50 -7.09 1.13
C GLY A 229 -13.96 -6.58 -0.21
N GLN A 230 -14.76 -5.83 -0.97
CA GLN A 230 -14.29 -5.20 -2.21
C GLN A 230 -14.19 -3.70 -2.04
N PHE A 231 -13.14 -3.13 -2.61
CA PHE A 231 -12.83 -1.72 -2.52
C PHE A 231 -12.49 -1.20 -3.91
N ASP A 232 -13.30 -0.27 -4.40
CA ASP A 232 -13.02 0.45 -5.64
C ASP A 232 -13.63 1.86 -5.61
N TRP A 233 -12.98 2.80 -6.29
CA TRP A 233 -13.49 4.16 -6.40
C TRP A 233 -14.83 4.20 -7.14
N ASP A 234 -15.07 3.27 -8.08
CA ASP A 234 -16.31 3.19 -8.87
C ASP A 234 -17.53 2.87 -7.99
N TYR A 235 -17.33 2.23 -6.82
CA TYR A 235 -18.42 1.89 -5.91
C TYR A 235 -18.85 3.08 -5.06
N CYS A 236 -17.89 3.90 -4.63
CA CYS A 236 -18.15 5.07 -3.83
C CYS A 236 -16.95 6.05 -3.90
N PRO A 237 -16.95 7.02 -4.82
CA PRO A 237 -15.81 7.93 -5.00
C PRO A 237 -15.40 8.67 -3.72
N ALA A 238 -16.37 9.11 -2.91
CA ALA A 238 -16.09 9.82 -1.67
C ALA A 238 -15.51 8.92 -0.56
N GLY A 239 -15.94 7.66 -0.49
CA GLY A 239 -15.63 6.73 0.60
C GLY A 239 -14.59 5.65 0.28
N MET A 240 -14.30 5.44 -1.01
CA MET A 240 -13.43 4.38 -1.55
C MET A 240 -12.39 4.90 -2.56
N ASN A 241 -12.13 6.21 -2.58
CA ASN A 241 -10.95 6.73 -3.27
C ASN A 241 -9.67 6.38 -2.48
N PHE A 242 -8.87 5.44 -3.00
CA PHE A 242 -7.64 4.98 -2.37
C PHE A 242 -6.59 6.08 -2.14
N THR A 243 -6.56 7.12 -2.97
CA THR A 243 -5.64 8.28 -2.82
C THR A 243 -6.23 9.40 -1.97
N GLY A 244 -7.54 9.37 -1.69
CA GLY A 244 -8.20 10.22 -0.70
C GLY A 244 -7.99 9.70 0.72
N ASN A 245 -7.87 10.59 1.72
CA ASN A 245 -7.65 10.17 3.12
C ASN A 245 -8.77 9.27 3.66
N GLY A 246 -10.02 9.54 3.23
CA GLY A 246 -11.17 8.74 3.61
C GLY A 246 -11.11 7.32 3.09
N GLY A 247 -10.99 7.16 1.78
CA GLY A 247 -10.91 5.83 1.17
C GLY A 247 -9.70 5.03 1.63
N PHE A 248 -8.56 5.68 1.89
CA PHE A 248 -7.43 4.95 2.47
C PHE A 248 -7.67 4.48 3.91
N ALA A 249 -8.35 5.28 4.74
CA ALA A 249 -8.76 4.82 6.06
C ALA A 249 -9.74 3.63 5.97
N THR A 250 -10.68 3.67 5.03
CA THR A 250 -11.60 2.55 4.73
C THR A 250 -10.82 1.29 4.31
N ALA A 251 -9.85 1.41 3.40
CA ALA A 251 -9.02 0.29 2.98
C ALA A 251 -8.23 -0.32 4.14
N ILE A 252 -7.63 0.51 5.00
CA ILE A 252 -6.96 0.05 6.24
C ILE A 252 -7.94 -0.68 7.14
N GLN A 253 -9.14 -0.13 7.36
CA GLN A 253 -10.16 -0.76 8.19
C GLN A 253 -10.55 -2.14 7.64
N MET A 254 -10.72 -2.29 6.33
CA MET A 254 -11.02 -3.58 5.71
C MET A 254 -9.91 -4.60 5.93
N ILE A 255 -8.65 -4.19 5.78
CA ILE A 255 -7.49 -5.05 6.04
C ILE A 255 -7.43 -5.47 7.53
N LEU A 256 -7.73 -4.55 8.45
CA LEU A 256 -7.79 -4.86 9.88
C LEU A 256 -8.93 -5.83 10.26
N CYS A 257 -9.94 -5.98 9.39
CA CYS A 257 -11.02 -6.94 9.55
C CYS A 257 -10.74 -8.27 8.83
N LEU A 258 -9.54 -8.48 8.27
CA LEU A 258 -9.17 -9.79 7.72
C LEU A 258 -9.04 -10.81 8.83
N MET A 259 -9.45 -12.05 8.54
CA MET A 259 -9.10 -13.17 9.40
C MET A 259 -7.61 -13.50 9.29
N PRO A 260 -7.02 -14.17 10.30
CA PRO A 260 -5.65 -14.67 10.22
C PRO A 260 -5.44 -15.48 8.94
N MET A 261 -4.29 -15.28 8.27
CA MET A 261 -3.98 -15.89 6.97
C MET A 261 -4.89 -15.45 5.80
N GLY A 262 -5.73 -14.43 5.99
CA GLY A 262 -6.54 -13.84 4.92
C GLY A 262 -5.69 -13.26 3.79
N LEU A 263 -6.32 -13.03 2.64
CA LEU A 263 -5.67 -12.56 1.41
C LEU A 263 -6.05 -11.11 1.11
N VAL A 264 -5.07 -10.29 0.75
CA VAL A 264 -5.28 -8.95 0.15
C VAL A 264 -4.87 -8.99 -1.31
N LEU A 265 -5.84 -8.93 -2.22
CA LEU A 265 -5.61 -8.79 -3.65
C LEU A 265 -5.54 -7.31 -4.04
N MET A 266 -4.56 -6.93 -4.85
CA MET A 266 -4.32 -5.54 -5.26
C MET A 266 -3.95 -5.45 -6.74
N GLY A 267 -4.75 -4.70 -7.51
CA GLY A 267 -4.42 -4.30 -8.88
C GLY A 267 -4.39 -2.78 -9.04
N PRO A 268 -3.40 -2.06 -8.48
CA PRO A 268 -3.39 -0.61 -8.51
C PRO A 268 -3.21 -0.05 -9.92
N ASP A 269 -3.67 1.18 -10.16
CA ASP A 269 -3.59 1.81 -11.48
C ASP A 269 -2.14 1.86 -12.00
N CYS A 270 -1.95 1.26 -13.17
CA CYS A 270 -0.67 1.11 -13.83
C CYS A 270 -0.40 2.20 -14.89
N SER A 271 -1.38 3.06 -15.18
CA SER A 271 -1.39 4.01 -16.31
C SER A 271 -0.08 4.80 -16.43
N SER A 272 0.43 5.37 -15.33
CA SER A 272 1.67 6.18 -15.34
C SER A 272 2.96 5.39 -15.40
N TRP A 273 2.89 4.10 -15.10
CA TRP A 273 4.04 3.19 -14.93
C TRP A 273 4.34 2.39 -16.20
N THR A 274 3.38 2.30 -17.13
CA THR A 274 3.54 1.52 -18.37
C THR A 274 4.61 2.09 -19.30
N VAL A 275 5.16 1.23 -20.16
CA VAL A 275 6.13 1.64 -21.19
C VAL A 275 5.55 2.69 -22.13
N ILE A 276 4.27 2.55 -22.49
CA ILE A 276 3.56 3.46 -23.41
C ILE A 276 3.50 4.88 -22.83
N SER A 277 3.27 4.99 -21.53
CA SER A 277 3.16 6.30 -20.87
C SER A 277 4.49 6.98 -20.58
N ARG A 278 5.65 6.34 -20.81
CA ARG A 278 6.97 6.93 -20.44
C ARG A 278 7.26 8.25 -21.13
N GLY A 279 6.79 8.44 -22.37
CA GLY A 279 6.98 9.69 -23.11
C GLY A 279 6.30 10.88 -22.43
N THR A 280 5.14 10.67 -21.81
CA THR A 280 4.37 11.70 -21.11
C THR A 280 4.71 11.76 -19.63
N SER A 281 4.90 10.58 -19.00
CA SER A 281 5.15 10.48 -17.57
C SER A 281 6.59 10.79 -17.19
N TRP A 282 7.51 10.75 -18.14
CA TRP A 282 8.97 10.90 -17.94
C TRP A 282 9.54 9.91 -16.93
N ARG A 283 8.80 8.83 -16.63
CA ARG A 283 9.27 7.80 -15.73
C ARG A 283 10.30 6.93 -16.42
N ALA A 284 11.41 6.71 -15.73
CA ALA A 284 12.48 5.80 -16.12
C ALA A 284 13.02 5.08 -14.88
N PRO A 285 13.80 3.99 -15.02
CA PRO A 285 14.39 3.32 -13.85
C PRO A 285 15.21 4.23 -12.94
N HIS A 286 15.84 5.28 -13.49
CA HIS A 286 16.59 6.30 -12.74
C HIS A 286 15.77 7.55 -12.41
N ASN A 287 14.55 7.68 -12.94
CA ASN A 287 13.60 8.75 -12.63
C ASN A 287 12.23 8.12 -12.37
N PHE A 288 12.11 7.34 -11.30
CA PHE A 288 10.87 6.63 -11.01
C PHE A 288 9.76 7.57 -10.54
N TRP A 289 10.06 8.82 -10.15
CA TRP A 289 9.08 9.84 -9.75
C TRP A 289 8.29 10.42 -10.93
N GLY A 290 8.88 10.43 -12.12
CA GLY A 290 8.29 10.99 -13.33
C GLY A 290 8.18 12.52 -13.33
N ASN A 291 7.32 13.04 -14.19
CA ASN A 291 7.05 14.46 -14.31
C ASN A 291 6.06 14.92 -13.22
N LEU A 292 6.59 15.43 -12.11
CA LEU A 292 5.78 15.90 -11.00
C LEU A 292 4.95 17.16 -11.31
N THR A 293 5.06 17.79 -12.48
CA THR A 293 4.14 18.88 -12.87
C THR A 293 2.76 18.36 -13.25
N LEU A 294 2.62 17.05 -13.51
CA LEU A 294 1.35 16.43 -13.88
C LEU A 294 0.65 15.84 -12.64
N PRO A 295 -0.56 16.30 -12.27
CA PRO A 295 -1.24 15.86 -11.04
C PRO A 295 -1.46 14.35 -10.95
N TRP A 296 -1.81 13.70 -12.06
CA TRP A 296 -2.04 12.26 -12.11
C TRP A 296 -0.77 11.43 -11.79
N ILE A 297 0.42 11.99 -12.03
CA ILE A 297 1.70 11.36 -11.67
C ILE A 297 1.97 11.48 -10.17
N GLN A 298 1.66 12.64 -9.59
CA GLN A 298 1.71 12.83 -8.14
C GLN A 298 0.77 11.86 -7.43
N GLN A 299 -0.45 11.70 -7.94
CA GLN A 299 -1.44 10.74 -7.43
C GLN A 299 -0.95 9.30 -7.53
N ALA A 300 -0.35 8.89 -8.64
CA ALA A 300 0.25 7.56 -8.77
C ALA A 300 1.38 7.32 -7.76
N ASN A 301 2.22 8.33 -7.47
CA ASN A 301 3.25 8.23 -6.44
C ASN A 301 2.64 8.08 -5.03
N LEU A 302 1.59 8.84 -4.73
CA LEU A 302 0.83 8.71 -3.49
C LEU A 302 0.20 7.31 -3.37
N MET A 303 -0.40 6.80 -4.45
CA MET A 303 -1.01 5.47 -4.52
C MET A 303 0.00 4.38 -4.18
N ILE A 304 1.19 4.36 -4.79
CA ILE A 304 2.22 3.35 -4.44
C ILE A 304 2.61 3.47 -2.97
N SER A 305 2.75 4.68 -2.45
CA SER A 305 3.16 4.88 -1.06
C SER A 305 2.16 4.29 -0.07
N ARG A 306 0.87 4.45 -0.38
CA ARG A 306 -0.25 3.89 0.38
C ARG A 306 -0.35 2.38 0.20
N LEU A 307 -0.17 1.90 -1.01
CA LEU A 307 -0.12 0.48 -1.35
C LEU A 307 0.99 -0.24 -0.56
N THR A 308 2.19 0.32 -0.53
CA THR A 308 3.30 -0.22 0.26
C THR A 308 2.93 -0.29 1.75
N LEU A 309 2.30 0.76 2.28
CA LEU A 309 1.87 0.77 3.68
C LEU A 309 0.80 -0.30 3.96
N THR A 310 -0.14 -0.53 3.05
CA THR A 310 -1.14 -1.60 3.18
C THR A 310 -0.50 -2.99 3.07
N MET A 311 0.53 -3.17 2.24
CA MET A 311 1.30 -4.42 2.18
C MET A 311 2.05 -4.67 3.51
N MET A 312 2.70 -3.65 4.07
CA MET A 312 3.34 -3.74 5.40
C MET A 312 2.34 -4.12 6.48
N LEU A 313 1.16 -3.49 6.50
CA LEU A 313 0.09 -3.82 7.44
C LEU A 313 -0.39 -5.26 7.26
N THR A 314 -0.59 -5.71 6.02
CA THR A 314 -1.02 -7.07 5.70
C THR A 314 -0.03 -8.10 6.25
N VAL A 315 1.27 -7.90 6.01
CA VAL A 315 2.33 -8.76 6.55
C VAL A 315 2.35 -8.73 8.08
N ALA A 316 2.21 -7.56 8.69
CA ALA A 316 2.20 -7.41 10.15
C ALA A 316 1.02 -8.12 10.83
N LEU A 317 -0.09 -8.32 10.12
CA LEU A 317 -1.26 -9.08 10.58
C LEU A 317 -1.12 -10.60 10.34
N GLY A 318 0.02 -11.07 9.80
CA GLY A 318 0.18 -12.48 9.39
C GLY A 318 -0.74 -12.87 8.24
N CYS A 319 -1.16 -11.90 7.42
CA CYS A 319 -1.97 -12.12 6.23
C CYS A 319 -1.09 -12.20 4.98
N LYS A 320 -1.68 -12.69 3.88
CA LYS A 320 -1.03 -12.78 2.58
C LYS A 320 -1.44 -11.60 1.71
N PHE A 321 -0.54 -11.15 0.85
CA PHE A 321 -0.91 -10.22 -0.21
C PHE A 321 -0.63 -10.80 -1.59
N LEU A 322 -1.38 -10.32 -2.57
CA LEU A 322 -1.15 -10.54 -3.99
C LEU A 322 -1.25 -9.20 -4.70
N CYS A 323 -0.14 -8.70 -5.22
CA CYS A 323 -0.09 -7.45 -5.97
C CYS A 323 0.22 -7.75 -7.42
N GLU A 324 -0.60 -7.28 -8.35
CA GLU A 324 -0.38 -7.44 -9.79
C GLU A 324 -0.05 -6.10 -10.48
N GLN A 325 0.81 -6.17 -11.50
CA GLN A 325 1.07 -5.09 -12.44
C GLN A 325 1.43 -5.65 -13.83
N PRO A 326 1.20 -4.90 -14.92
CA PRO A 326 1.76 -5.28 -16.22
C PRO A 326 3.29 -5.41 -16.16
N SER A 327 3.89 -6.46 -16.74
CA SER A 327 5.34 -6.69 -16.64
C SER A 327 6.19 -5.55 -17.23
N GLY A 328 5.64 -4.76 -18.16
CA GLY A 328 6.32 -3.57 -18.69
C GLY A 328 6.49 -2.43 -17.69
N THR A 329 5.72 -2.41 -16.59
CA THR A 329 5.84 -1.39 -15.54
C THR A 329 6.96 -1.70 -14.55
N GLU A 330 7.33 -2.97 -14.44
CA GLU A 330 8.25 -3.47 -13.42
C GLU A 330 9.55 -2.68 -13.30
N PRO A 331 10.27 -2.31 -14.39
CA PRO A 331 11.53 -1.59 -14.27
C PRO A 331 11.42 -0.22 -13.58
N VAL A 332 10.21 0.34 -13.50
CA VAL A 332 9.92 1.63 -12.89
C VAL A 332 9.21 1.43 -11.55
N PHE A 333 8.15 0.62 -11.51
CA PHE A 333 7.34 0.38 -10.31
C PHE A 333 8.18 -0.24 -9.19
N ALA A 334 8.94 -1.29 -9.50
CA ALA A 334 9.76 -2.00 -8.49
C ALA A 334 10.94 -1.14 -7.98
N ARG A 335 11.27 -0.05 -8.68
CA ARG A 335 12.31 0.91 -8.30
C ARG A 335 11.77 2.09 -7.50
N HIS A 336 10.47 2.16 -7.26
CA HIS A 336 9.93 3.18 -6.37
C HIS A 336 10.47 2.95 -4.95
N HIS A 337 11.21 3.93 -4.41
CA HIS A 337 11.96 3.83 -3.15
C HIS A 337 11.24 3.11 -2.00
N ARG A 338 9.96 3.42 -1.74
CA ARG A 338 9.15 2.79 -0.69
C ARG A 338 8.89 1.31 -0.97
N PHE A 339 8.60 0.96 -2.21
CA PHE A 339 8.36 -0.43 -2.60
C PHE A 339 9.66 -1.24 -2.57
N GLU A 340 10.76 -0.64 -3.03
CA GLU A 340 12.09 -1.24 -2.96
C GLU A 340 12.54 -1.45 -1.50
N GLU A 341 12.34 -0.45 -0.63
CA GLU A 341 12.59 -0.55 0.81
C GLU A 341 11.75 -1.67 1.43
N PHE A 342 10.46 -1.74 1.12
CA PHE A 342 9.58 -2.82 1.58
C PHE A 342 10.09 -4.21 1.19
N CYS A 343 10.45 -4.41 -0.08
CA CYS A 343 10.95 -5.70 -0.58
C CYS A 343 12.31 -6.08 0.02
N ASN A 344 13.14 -5.11 0.37
CA ASN A 344 14.50 -5.37 0.87
C ASN A 344 14.56 -5.45 2.41
N MET A 345 13.68 -4.75 3.11
CA MET A 345 13.80 -4.53 4.56
C MET A 345 12.64 -5.11 5.37
N CYS A 346 11.45 -5.26 4.79
CA CYS A 346 10.25 -5.59 5.56
C CYS A 346 9.81 -7.05 5.42
N CYS A 347 9.86 -7.62 4.21
CA CYS A 347 9.49 -9.01 4.00
C CYS A 347 10.17 -9.60 2.78
N PHE A 348 10.28 -10.94 2.76
CA PHE A 348 10.65 -11.65 1.54
C PHE A 348 9.47 -11.60 0.56
N VAL A 349 9.74 -11.20 -0.68
CA VAL A 349 8.73 -11.06 -1.73
C VAL A 349 9.02 -12.03 -2.85
N PHE A 350 8.11 -13.00 -3.03
CA PHE A 350 8.07 -13.86 -4.20
C PHE A 350 7.54 -13.09 -5.39
N LYS A 351 7.97 -13.50 -6.58
CA LYS A 351 7.56 -12.87 -7.83
C LYS A 351 7.40 -13.89 -8.93
N GLN A 352 6.27 -13.81 -9.63
CA GLN A 352 5.97 -14.61 -10.82
C GLN A 352 5.60 -13.69 -11.99
N ARG A 353 5.92 -14.13 -13.21
CA ARG A 353 5.42 -13.51 -14.44
C ARG A 353 4.55 -14.50 -15.19
N PHE A 354 3.46 -14.02 -15.78
CA PHE A 354 2.56 -14.82 -16.59
C PHE A 354 1.90 -13.95 -17.67
N TRP A 355 1.27 -14.60 -18.64
CA TRP A 355 0.44 -13.92 -19.63
C TRP A 355 -1.01 -14.06 -19.23
N MET A 356 -1.72 -12.95 -19.04
CA MET A 356 -3.13 -13.00 -18.59
C MET A 356 -4.03 -13.81 -19.54
N GLN A 357 -3.69 -13.89 -20.82
CA GLN A 357 -4.42 -14.72 -21.80
C GLN A 357 -4.41 -16.21 -21.45
N LEU A 358 -3.38 -16.72 -20.78
CA LEU A 358 -3.36 -18.11 -20.29
C LEU A 358 -4.35 -18.34 -19.15
N HIS A 359 -4.93 -17.26 -18.61
CA HIS A 359 -5.92 -17.25 -17.54
C HIS A 359 -7.23 -16.59 -18.02
N GLY A 360 -7.57 -16.76 -19.29
CA GLY A 360 -8.86 -16.37 -19.85
C GLY A 360 -8.93 -14.93 -20.40
N ALA A 361 -8.01 -14.04 -20.04
CA ALA A 361 -8.10 -12.65 -20.48
C ALA A 361 -8.08 -12.52 -22.02
N PRO A 362 -8.83 -11.57 -22.61
CA PRO A 362 -8.98 -11.45 -24.06
C PRO A 362 -7.69 -11.01 -24.78
N SER A 363 -6.69 -10.53 -24.05
CA SER A 363 -5.44 -9.99 -24.59
C SER A 363 -4.23 -10.61 -23.91
N PRO A 364 -3.15 -10.92 -24.65
CA PRO A 364 -1.87 -11.37 -24.10
C PRO A 364 -1.16 -10.21 -23.39
N LYS A 365 -1.68 -9.79 -22.25
CA LYS A 365 -1.05 -8.81 -21.39
C LYS A 365 -0.04 -9.55 -20.49
N PRO A 366 1.27 -9.28 -20.63
CA PRO A 366 2.25 -9.84 -19.70
C PRO A 366 2.07 -9.14 -18.35
N THR A 367 1.94 -9.91 -17.28
CA THR A 367 1.70 -9.45 -15.92
C THR A 367 2.77 -10.02 -14.99
N SER A 368 3.30 -9.15 -14.14
CA SER A 368 4.15 -9.48 -13.01
C SER A 368 3.29 -9.46 -11.75
N MET A 369 3.52 -10.42 -10.88
CA MET A 369 2.79 -10.54 -9.63
C MET A 369 3.75 -10.75 -8.47
N TRP A 370 3.44 -10.14 -7.34
CA TRP A 370 4.24 -10.16 -6.12
C TRP A 370 3.42 -10.66 -4.94
N SER A 371 4.03 -11.47 -4.07
CA SER A 371 3.41 -11.98 -2.84
C SER A 371 4.46 -12.16 -1.74
N ASN A 372 4.04 -12.16 -0.47
CA ASN A 372 4.86 -12.60 0.66
C ASN A 372 4.82 -14.12 0.88
N ASP A 373 4.18 -14.88 -0.01
CA ASP A 373 3.99 -16.31 0.13
C ASP A 373 4.32 -17.01 -1.21
N ASP A 374 4.90 -18.21 -1.14
CA ASP A 374 5.48 -18.93 -2.28
C ASP A 374 4.45 -19.65 -3.14
N TYR A 375 3.18 -19.74 -2.71
CA TYR A 375 2.11 -20.38 -3.48
C TYR A 375 1.98 -19.85 -4.92
N ILE A 376 2.42 -18.62 -5.16
CA ILE A 376 2.40 -17.98 -6.47
C ILE A 376 3.40 -18.59 -7.47
N LEU A 377 4.42 -19.31 -6.98
CA LEU A 377 5.39 -20.01 -7.81
C LEU A 377 4.82 -21.30 -8.38
N ASP A 378 4.02 -22.02 -7.58
CA ASP A 378 3.48 -23.33 -7.96
C ASP A 378 2.14 -23.22 -8.71
N GLY A 379 1.30 -22.25 -8.34
CA GLY A 379 -0.11 -22.20 -8.79
C GLY A 379 -0.36 -21.56 -10.16
N LEU A 380 0.56 -20.73 -10.68
CA LEU A 380 0.34 -19.97 -11.93
C LEU A 380 0.99 -20.56 -13.18
N VAL A 381 1.93 -21.48 -13.01
CA VAL A 381 2.73 -22.02 -14.14
C VAL A 381 1.95 -23.07 -14.93
N LEU A 382 0.88 -23.64 -14.35
CA LEU A 382 0.08 -24.67 -15.00
C LEU A 382 -1.23 -24.08 -15.55
N ALA A 383 -1.15 -23.53 -16.77
CA ALA A 383 -2.30 -23.69 -17.66
C ALA A 383 -2.51 -25.20 -17.80
N PRO A 384 -3.71 -25.75 -17.58
CA PRO A 384 -3.90 -27.20 -17.56
C PRO A 384 -3.65 -27.74 -18.97
N ALA A 385 -2.43 -28.21 -19.23
CA ALA A 385 -2.28 -29.37 -20.09
C ALA A 385 -3.01 -30.49 -19.36
N VAL A 386 -4.14 -30.90 -19.93
CA VAL A 386 -4.94 -32.06 -19.56
C VAL A 386 -4.04 -33.19 -19.06
N SER A 387 -3.83 -33.28 -17.75
CA SER A 387 -3.24 -34.46 -17.13
C SER A 387 -3.56 -34.48 -15.64
N THR A 388 -4.17 -35.59 -15.27
CA THR A 388 -4.44 -36.04 -13.91
C THR A 388 -3.18 -36.00 -13.05
N ILE A 389 -3.12 -35.11 -12.06
CA ILE A 389 -2.07 -35.09 -11.02
C ILE A 389 -2.74 -35.30 -9.65
N PRO A 390 -2.11 -36.10 -8.75
CA PRO A 390 -2.77 -36.65 -7.58
C PRO A 390 -2.77 -35.67 -6.40
N HIS A 391 -3.87 -35.71 -5.64
CA HIS A 391 -4.12 -35.18 -4.31
C HIS A 391 -2.94 -34.49 -3.58
N PHE A 392 -2.96 -33.15 -3.57
CA PHE A 392 -2.18 -32.33 -2.65
C PHE A 392 -3.02 -32.01 -1.41
N THR A 393 -2.62 -32.55 -0.26
CA THR A 393 -3.22 -32.25 1.06
C THR A 393 -2.48 -31.09 1.72
N MET A 394 -2.95 -29.87 1.48
CA MET A 394 -3.09 -28.86 2.54
C MET A 394 -4.23 -27.93 2.12
N PHE A 395 -5.33 -27.97 2.88
CA PHE A 395 -6.69 -27.53 2.55
C PHE A 395 -7.41 -28.46 1.55
N ASN A 396 -8.22 -29.36 2.11
CA ASN A 396 -9.09 -30.26 1.36
C ASN A 396 -10.26 -29.46 0.76
N ILE A 397 -10.07 -28.88 -0.43
CA ILE A 397 -11.14 -28.42 -1.33
C ILE A 397 -10.79 -28.92 -2.75
N PRO A 398 -11.45 -29.98 -3.26
CA PRO A 398 -11.08 -30.65 -4.51
C PRO A 398 -11.37 -29.89 -5.82
N GLU A 399 -11.85 -28.64 -5.81
CA GLU A 399 -12.42 -28.01 -7.02
C GLU A 399 -11.67 -26.78 -7.57
N LEU A 400 -10.51 -26.42 -7.02
CA LEU A 400 -9.80 -25.20 -7.43
C LEU A 400 -8.84 -25.34 -8.61
N SER A 401 -8.70 -26.52 -9.23
CA SER A 401 -7.73 -26.77 -10.31
C SER A 401 -8.24 -26.47 -11.73
N VAL A 402 -9.44 -25.91 -11.92
CA VAL A 402 -10.04 -25.76 -13.26
C VAL A 402 -10.39 -24.31 -13.65
N TRP A 403 -10.42 -23.31 -12.76
CA TRP A 403 -11.32 -22.16 -12.99
C TRP A 403 -10.67 -20.79 -13.23
N ALA A 404 -9.65 -20.75 -14.11
CA ALA A 404 -9.25 -19.52 -14.81
C ALA A 404 -10.04 -19.31 -16.14
N TYR A 405 -11.16 -20.00 -16.31
CA TYR A 405 -11.96 -20.01 -17.54
C TYR A 405 -13.29 -19.30 -17.32
N GLN A 406 -13.30 -17.97 -17.49
CA GLN A 406 -14.41 -17.11 -17.96
C GLN A 406 -14.22 -15.66 -17.46
N LEU A 407 -13.13 -15.02 -17.90
CA LEU A 407 -12.95 -13.56 -17.87
C LEU A 407 -12.97 -13.00 -19.30
#